data_AF-A0A142XPM0-F1
#
_entry.id   AF-A0A142XPM0-F1
#
_cell.length_a   1.000
_cell.length_b   1.000
_cell.length_c   1.000
_cell.angle_alpha   90.00
_cell.angle_beta   90.00
_cell.angle_gamma   90.00
#
_symmetry.space_group_name_H-M   'P 1'
#
loop_
_entity.id
_entity.type
_entity.pdbx_description
1 polymer ?
#
loop_
_entity_poly.entity_id
_entity_poly.type
_entity_poly.pdbx_seq_one_letter_code
_entity_poly.pdbx_strand_id
1 'polypeptide(L)'
;MRTFAVFALFAVLIALGAGCKKTEPSSSATGGGASETNSNGPSPDNALSDKERFQGVWKAASADNGKGPKELSGDRVPRLQVEGDRLSLRESATDPGEPHVATWDSTKNPKTLTLNTIEPGGKPSARAAQVWIYKFEGDAIVVAFSDGTTPTEFKAQVPSQKPPAPMVTVLRFTKTTEKPVAQPVKPPQPTGSK
;
A
#
# COMPACT_ATOMS: atom_id res chain seq x y z
N MET A 1 -29.88 37.05 -7.05
CA MET A 1 -30.97 36.64 -6.15
C MET A 1 -31.99 35.85 -6.95
N ARG A 2 -32.03 34.52 -6.80
CA ARG A 2 -33.12 33.67 -7.28
C ARG A 2 -33.35 32.55 -6.27
N THR A 3 -34.63 32.29 -6.07
CA THR A 3 -35.30 31.73 -4.90
C THR A 3 -35.60 30.23 -5.09
N PHE A 4 -35.54 29.52 -3.95
CA PHE A 4 -36.25 28.30 -3.52
C PHE A 4 -36.61 27.18 -4.53
N ALA A 5 -36.15 25.96 -4.21
CA ALA A 5 -37.01 24.78 -4.22
C ALA A 5 -36.60 23.79 -3.10
N VAL A 6 -37.52 23.67 -2.15
CA VAL A 6 -37.59 22.70 -1.04
C VAL A 6 -38.08 21.34 -1.60
N PHE A 7 -38.08 20.30 -0.76
CA PHE A 7 -38.54 18.90 -0.95
C PHE A 7 -37.39 17.92 -1.29
N ALA A 8 -37.19 16.78 -0.63
CA ALA A 8 -38.07 16.00 0.22
C ALA A 8 -37.29 15.28 1.33
N LEU A 9 -37.94 15.23 2.49
CA LEU A 9 -37.64 14.43 3.67
C LEU A 9 -37.85 12.94 3.34
N PHE A 10 -36.81 12.11 3.40
CA PHE A 10 -36.98 10.66 3.51
C PHE A 10 -36.44 10.20 4.87
N ALA A 11 -37.37 10.11 5.82
CA ALA A 11 -37.20 9.31 7.02
C ALA A 11 -37.65 7.88 6.69
N VAL A 12 -36.75 6.90 6.83
CA VAL A 12 -37.15 5.50 6.98
C VAL A 12 -36.44 4.90 8.18
N LEU A 13 -37.29 4.36 9.05
CA LEU A 13 -37.05 3.75 10.34
C LEU A 13 -36.33 2.38 10.26
N ILE A 14 -35.45 2.18 11.25
CA ILE A 14 -35.32 1.03 12.19
C ILE A 14 -35.10 -0.39 11.63
N ALA A 15 -33.97 -0.98 12.03
CA ALA A 15 -33.93 -2.33 12.58
C ALA A 15 -32.93 -2.41 13.74
N LEU A 16 -33.45 -2.35 14.98
CA LEU A 16 -32.75 -2.68 16.21
C LEU A 16 -32.63 -4.20 16.32
N GLY A 17 -31.44 -4.73 16.05
CA GLY A 17 -31.07 -6.11 16.36
C GLY A 17 -30.43 -6.21 17.74
N ALA A 18 -31.23 -6.13 18.80
CA ALA A 18 -30.79 -6.46 20.15
C ALA A 18 -30.75 -7.99 20.32
N GLY A 19 -29.58 -8.60 20.07
CA GLY A 19 -29.32 -10.00 20.34
C GLY A 19 -28.64 -10.20 21.70
N CYS A 20 -29.41 -10.17 22.78
CA CYS A 20 -28.99 -10.60 24.11
C CYS A 20 -28.66 -12.09 24.10
N LYS A 21 -27.38 -12.46 24.20
CA LYS A 21 -27.01 -13.83 24.61
C LYS A 21 -26.96 -13.89 26.13
N LYS A 22 -27.91 -14.67 26.65
CA LYS A 22 -28.15 -15.07 28.03
C LYS A 22 -26.87 -15.63 28.68
N THR A 23 -26.46 -14.99 29.77
CA THR A 23 -25.49 -15.50 30.75
C THR A 23 -26.18 -16.53 31.64
N GLU A 24 -25.68 -17.75 31.69
CA GLU A 24 -26.00 -18.71 32.75
C GLU A 24 -24.90 -18.68 33.81
N PRO A 25 -25.25 -18.66 35.12
CA PRO A 25 -24.30 -18.95 36.19
C PRO A 25 -24.31 -20.46 36.47
N SER A 26 -23.15 -21.11 36.48
CA SER A 26 -23.03 -22.41 37.14
C SER A 26 -21.69 -22.57 37.84
N SER A 27 -21.81 -23.04 39.08
CA SER A 27 -20.86 -23.09 40.17
C SER A 27 -19.53 -23.79 39.90
N SER A 28 -18.48 -23.14 40.41
CA SER A 28 -17.37 -23.69 41.18
C SER A 28 -17.26 -25.22 41.32
N ALA A 29 -16.23 -25.77 40.68
CA ALA A 29 -15.55 -26.99 41.13
C ALA A 29 -14.05 -26.68 41.29
N THR A 30 -13.57 -26.83 42.53
CA THR A 30 -12.19 -26.71 42.95
C THR A 30 -11.43 -28.01 42.65
N GLY A 31 -10.39 -27.91 41.84
CA GLY A 31 -9.34 -28.91 41.58
C GLY A 31 -8.44 -28.32 40.50
N GLY A 32 -7.14 -28.10 40.66
CA GLY A 32 -6.17 -28.93 41.34
C GLY A 32 -5.30 -29.62 40.29
N GLY A 33 -4.34 -28.88 39.72
CA GLY A 33 -3.21 -29.47 39.00
C GLY A 33 -3.17 -29.26 37.47
N ALA A 34 -1.94 -29.05 36.99
CA ALA A 34 -1.47 -29.08 35.60
C ALA A 34 -1.69 -27.82 34.73
N SER A 35 -0.72 -26.89 34.84
CA SER A 35 0.03 -26.31 33.72
C SER A 35 -0.68 -26.26 32.35
N GLU A 36 -1.53 -25.25 32.14
CA GLU A 36 -1.93 -24.84 30.79
C GLU A 36 -1.17 -23.58 30.39
N THR A 37 -0.15 -23.80 29.56
CA THR A 37 0.54 -22.78 28.80
C THR A 37 -0.48 -22.07 27.91
N ASN A 38 -0.96 -20.91 28.34
CA ASN A 38 -1.91 -20.09 27.59
C ASN A 38 -1.16 -19.33 26.48
N SER A 39 -0.70 -20.07 25.48
CA SER A 39 -0.16 -19.55 24.23
C SER A 39 -1.30 -19.25 23.27
N ASN A 40 -2.05 -18.16 23.50
CA ASN A 40 -2.74 -17.45 22.42
C ASN A 40 -1.72 -16.68 21.57
N GLY A 41 -0.68 -17.38 21.14
CA GLY A 41 0.26 -16.90 20.13
C GLY A 41 -0.45 -16.96 18.78
N PRO A 42 -0.30 -15.93 17.92
CA PRO A 42 -0.84 -15.99 16.57
C PRO A 42 -0.37 -17.29 15.89
N SER A 43 -1.32 -18.05 15.35
CA SER A 43 -1.06 -19.32 14.66
C SER A 43 0.08 -19.14 13.65
N PRO A 44 1.16 -19.93 13.70
CA PRO A 44 2.37 -19.73 12.88
C PRO A 44 2.22 -20.28 11.45
N ASP A 45 1.00 -20.47 10.96
CA ASP A 45 0.75 -21.14 9.69
C ASP A 45 0.78 -20.14 8.53
N ASN A 46 1.97 -20.03 7.95
CA ASN A 46 2.24 -19.48 6.61
C ASN A 46 1.80 -18.03 6.38
N ALA A 47 2.28 -17.10 7.22
CA ALA A 47 2.28 -15.70 6.84
C ALA A 47 3.07 -15.56 5.52
N LEU A 48 2.35 -15.25 4.43
CA LEU A 48 2.92 -15.01 3.11
C LEU A 48 4.12 -14.07 3.22
N SER A 49 5.17 -14.34 2.45
CA SER A 49 6.30 -13.42 2.35
C SER A 49 5.81 -12.05 1.89
N ASP A 50 6.50 -10.98 2.30
CA ASP A 50 6.10 -9.63 1.89
C ASP A 50 6.03 -9.51 0.36
N LYS A 51 6.97 -10.14 -0.37
CA LYS A 51 6.95 -10.20 -1.83
C LYS A 51 5.65 -10.80 -2.37
N GLU A 52 5.18 -11.91 -1.82
CA GLU A 52 3.90 -12.54 -2.20
C GLU A 52 2.71 -11.63 -1.86
N ARG A 53 2.75 -10.97 -0.71
CA ARG A 53 1.70 -10.02 -0.30
C ARG A 53 1.61 -8.83 -1.24
N PHE A 54 2.73 -8.31 -1.75
CA PHE A 54 2.78 -7.19 -2.68
C PHE A 54 2.20 -7.51 -4.07
N GLN A 55 2.05 -8.78 -4.46
CA GLN A 55 1.63 -9.14 -5.82
C GLN A 55 0.25 -8.56 -6.19
N GLY A 56 0.13 -8.13 -7.45
CA GLY A 56 -1.09 -7.59 -8.05
C GLY A 56 -1.06 -6.08 -8.28
N VAL A 57 -2.23 -5.48 -8.48
CA VAL A 57 -2.40 -4.04 -8.68
C VAL A 57 -2.92 -3.40 -7.40
N TRP A 58 -2.28 -2.32 -7.01
CA TRP A 58 -2.60 -1.51 -5.85
C TRP A 58 -2.88 -0.09 -6.30
N LYS A 59 -3.96 0.51 -5.81
CA LYS A 59 -4.34 1.89 -6.13
C LYS A 59 -4.16 2.76 -4.90
N ALA A 60 -3.56 3.94 -5.06
CA ALA A 60 -3.37 4.87 -3.96
C ALA A 60 -4.75 5.38 -3.49
N ALA A 61 -5.08 5.14 -2.23
CA ALA A 61 -6.29 5.66 -1.59
C ALA A 61 -6.05 7.05 -1.00
N SER A 62 -4.83 7.33 -0.50
CA SER A 62 -4.49 8.65 0.05
C SER A 62 -3.00 8.98 -0.10
N ALA A 63 -2.70 10.27 -0.08
CA ALA A 63 -1.34 10.82 -0.04
C ALA A 63 -1.20 11.89 1.05
N ASP A 64 -0.09 11.86 1.79
CA ASP A 64 0.31 12.94 2.69
C ASP A 64 1.68 13.48 2.23
N ASN A 65 1.71 14.78 1.94
CA ASN A 65 2.91 15.52 1.54
C ASN A 65 3.31 16.55 2.63
N GLY A 66 3.01 16.25 3.90
CA GLY A 66 3.27 17.09 5.07
C GLY A 66 2.18 18.14 5.34
N LYS A 67 1.02 18.00 4.70
CA LYS A 67 -0.17 18.85 4.90
C LYS A 67 -1.37 18.06 5.43
N GLY A 68 -1.12 16.84 5.91
CA GLY A 68 -2.13 15.88 6.30
C GLY A 68 -2.55 14.99 5.11
N PRO A 69 -3.08 13.79 5.41
CA PRO A 69 -3.50 12.84 4.39
C PRO A 69 -4.69 13.39 3.61
N LYS A 70 -4.60 13.28 2.28
CA LYS A 70 -5.66 13.62 1.35
C LYS A 70 -6.08 12.39 0.58
N GLU A 71 -7.39 12.15 0.51
CA GLU A 71 -7.94 11.09 -0.34
C GLU A 71 -7.66 11.40 -1.81
N LEU A 72 -7.36 10.35 -2.57
CA LEU A 72 -7.12 10.43 -4.00
C LEU A 72 -8.29 9.78 -4.74
N SER A 73 -8.82 10.49 -5.74
CA SER A 73 -9.94 10.03 -6.55
C SER A 73 -9.78 10.47 -8.01
N GLY A 74 -10.49 9.81 -8.92
CA GLY A 74 -10.44 10.08 -10.36
C GLY A 74 -9.52 9.15 -11.15
N ASP A 75 -9.24 9.52 -12.39
CA ASP A 75 -8.54 8.65 -13.34
C ASP A 75 -7.02 8.64 -13.15
N ARG A 76 -6.46 9.76 -12.70
CA ARG A 76 -5.01 9.96 -12.47
C ARG A 76 -4.59 9.64 -11.03
N VAL A 77 -5.04 8.49 -10.53
CA VAL A 77 -4.65 7.99 -9.22
C VAL A 77 -3.45 7.05 -9.37
N PRO A 78 -2.35 7.28 -8.63
CA PRO A 78 -1.18 6.42 -8.68
C PRO A 78 -1.50 4.95 -8.40
N ARG A 79 -0.82 4.05 -9.10
CA ARG A 79 -0.91 2.61 -8.92
C ARG A 79 0.47 1.98 -8.80
N LEU A 80 0.57 0.98 -7.94
CA LEU A 80 1.69 0.03 -7.92
C LEU A 80 1.21 -1.26 -8.57
N GLN A 81 1.89 -1.70 -9.62
CA GLN A 81 1.66 -3.03 -10.19
C GLN A 81 2.88 -3.88 -9.93
N VAL A 82 2.71 -5.00 -9.23
CA VAL A 82 3.81 -5.89 -8.86
C VAL A 82 3.59 -7.28 -9.45
N GLU A 83 4.60 -7.76 -10.17
CA GLU A 83 4.65 -9.08 -10.82
C GLU A 83 6.02 -9.71 -10.60
N GLY A 84 6.10 -10.70 -9.71
CA GLY A 84 7.36 -11.29 -9.27
C GLY A 84 8.25 -10.23 -8.60
N ASP A 85 9.41 -9.97 -9.21
CA ASP A 85 10.37 -8.94 -8.79
C ASP A 85 10.24 -7.62 -9.55
N ARG A 86 9.24 -7.50 -10.44
CA ARG A 86 9.01 -6.28 -11.19
C ARG A 86 7.93 -5.45 -10.53
N LEU A 87 8.18 -4.15 -10.47
CA LEU A 87 7.24 -3.16 -9.98
C LEU A 87 7.10 -2.04 -11.01
N SER A 88 5.88 -1.67 -11.35
CA SER A 88 5.58 -0.50 -12.19
C SER A 88 4.87 0.56 -11.40
N LEU A 89 5.37 1.80 -11.46
CA LEU A 89 4.72 2.99 -10.94
C LEU A 89 3.90 3.63 -12.05
N ARG A 90 2.58 3.60 -11.91
CA ARG A 90 1.65 4.04 -12.96
C ARG A 90 0.85 5.24 -12.46
N GLU A 91 0.66 6.25 -13.29
CA GLU A 91 -0.11 7.45 -12.93
C GLU A 91 -1.63 7.27 -13.15
N SER A 92 -2.03 6.27 -13.95
CA SER A 92 -3.43 6.01 -14.29
C SER A 92 -3.71 4.54 -14.64
N ALA A 93 -4.99 4.20 -14.89
CA ALA A 93 -5.44 2.85 -15.23
C ALA A 93 -4.97 2.36 -16.60
N THR A 94 -4.57 3.28 -17.49
CA THR A 94 -4.12 2.98 -18.86
C THR A 94 -2.64 3.26 -19.08
N ASP A 95 -2.00 3.95 -18.14
CA ASP A 95 -0.57 4.22 -18.18
C ASP A 95 0.24 2.94 -17.90
N PRO A 96 1.18 2.53 -18.78
CA PRO A 96 2.08 1.41 -18.51
C PRO A 96 3.02 1.65 -17.33
N GLY A 97 3.29 2.91 -16.99
CA GLY A 97 4.15 3.31 -15.88
C GLY A 97 5.65 3.11 -16.10
N GLU A 98 6.45 3.61 -15.16
CA GLU A 98 7.90 3.39 -15.12
C GLU A 98 8.21 2.02 -14.51
N PRO A 99 8.95 1.13 -15.22
CA PRO A 99 9.28 -0.19 -14.71
C PRO A 99 10.53 -0.15 -13.80
N HIS A 100 10.47 -0.92 -12.72
CA HIS A 100 11.55 -1.10 -11.76
C HIS A 100 11.77 -2.59 -11.46
N VAL A 101 13.02 -2.97 -11.14
CA VAL A 101 13.32 -4.17 -10.36
C VAL A 101 13.22 -3.80 -8.88
N ALA A 102 12.41 -4.55 -8.14
CA ALA A 102 12.17 -4.35 -6.73
C ALA A 102 12.91 -5.39 -5.88
N THR A 103 13.52 -4.93 -4.79
CA THR A 103 14.11 -5.77 -3.74
C THR A 103 13.48 -5.42 -2.40
N TRP A 104 12.91 -6.42 -1.74
CA TRP A 104 12.31 -6.29 -0.41
C TRP A 104 13.29 -6.75 0.66
N ASP A 105 13.52 -5.93 1.67
CA ASP A 105 14.24 -6.31 2.88
C ASP A 105 13.29 -6.14 4.08
N SER A 106 12.64 -7.26 4.43
CA SER A 106 11.70 -7.38 5.52
C SER A 106 12.37 -7.51 6.90
N THR A 107 13.70 -7.60 6.94
CA THR A 107 14.48 -7.75 8.18
C THR A 107 14.79 -6.41 8.84
N LYS A 108 14.61 -5.30 8.11
CA LYS A 108 14.82 -3.92 8.60
C LYS A 108 13.62 -3.41 9.39
N ASN A 109 13.87 -2.41 10.24
CA ASN A 109 12.84 -1.67 10.97
C ASN A 109 13.05 -0.15 10.82
N PRO A 110 12.25 0.56 10.01
CA PRO A 110 11.16 0.05 9.16
C PRO A 110 11.67 -0.85 8.02
N LYS A 111 10.77 -1.69 7.46
CA LYS A 111 11.09 -2.54 6.31
C LYS A 111 11.37 -1.68 5.07
N THR A 112 12.27 -2.12 4.20
CA THR A 112 12.71 -1.33 3.03
C THR A 112 12.42 -2.01 1.70
N LEU A 113 12.01 -1.21 0.72
CA LEU A 113 11.79 -1.59 -0.67
C LEU A 113 12.73 -0.77 -1.55
N THR A 114 13.68 -1.42 -2.21
CA THR A 114 14.62 -0.78 -3.14
C THR A 114 14.12 -0.93 -4.56
N LEU A 115 14.00 0.17 -5.30
CA LEU A 115 13.54 0.22 -6.68
C LEU A 115 14.70 0.65 -7.59
N ASN A 116 15.02 -0.19 -8.57
CA ASN A 116 16.00 0.09 -9.60
C ASN A 116 15.27 0.30 -10.93
N THR A 117 15.25 1.53 -11.46
CA THR A 117 14.63 1.83 -12.75
C THR A 117 15.22 0.97 -13.86
N ILE A 118 14.35 0.45 -14.73
CA ILE A 118 14.72 -0.29 -15.93
C ILE A 118 14.53 0.63 -17.14
N GLU A 119 15.58 0.84 -17.93
CA GLU A 119 15.53 1.62 -19.15
C GLU A 119 14.89 0.85 -20.32
N PRO A 120 14.44 1.56 -21.38
CA PRO A 120 14.02 0.91 -22.61
C PRO A 120 15.10 -0.07 -23.12
N GLY A 121 14.72 -1.34 -23.26
CA GLY A 121 15.66 -2.42 -23.60
C GLY A 121 16.07 -3.31 -22.43
N GLY A 122 15.50 -3.09 -21.24
CA GLY A 122 15.62 -4.02 -20.11
C GLY A 122 16.91 -3.86 -19.29
N LYS A 123 17.68 -2.80 -19.55
CA LYS A 123 18.93 -2.53 -18.83
C LYS A 123 18.64 -1.74 -17.55
N PRO A 124 19.35 -1.99 -16.44
CA PRO A 124 19.28 -1.11 -15.27
C PRO A 124 19.69 0.31 -15.65
N SER A 125 18.96 1.30 -15.14
CA SER A 125 19.33 2.70 -15.32
C SER A 125 20.57 3.06 -14.52
N ALA A 126 21.33 4.05 -14.99
CA ALA A 126 22.42 4.66 -14.22
C ALA A 126 21.92 5.54 -13.06
N ARG A 127 20.60 5.79 -12.98
CA ARG A 127 20.00 6.51 -11.86
C ARG A 127 20.22 5.74 -10.55
N ALA A 128 20.46 6.49 -9.47
CA ALA A 128 20.52 5.91 -8.13
C ALA A 128 19.21 5.17 -7.80
N ALA A 129 19.33 4.03 -7.13
CA ALA A 129 18.18 3.27 -6.67
C ALA A 129 17.34 4.10 -5.69
N GLN A 130 16.03 4.06 -5.83
CA GLN A 130 15.13 4.68 -4.87
C GLN A 130 14.89 3.70 -3.73
N VAL A 131 15.08 4.13 -2.49
CA VAL A 131 14.81 3.30 -1.31
C VAL A 131 13.59 3.86 -0.60
N TRP A 132 12.55 3.05 -0.53
CA TRP A 132 11.31 3.35 0.17
C TRP A 132 11.26 2.55 1.46
N ILE A 133 10.49 3.04 2.44
CA ILE A 133 10.08 2.22 3.58
C ILE A 133 8.63 1.79 3.40
N TYR A 134 8.27 0.61 3.89
CA TYR A 134 6.91 0.09 3.76
C TYR A 134 6.43 -0.66 5.00
N LYS A 135 5.10 -0.70 5.16
CA LYS A 135 4.42 -1.59 6.09
C LYS A 135 3.08 -2.02 5.52
N PHE A 136 2.55 -3.13 6.04
CA PHE A 136 1.18 -3.55 5.78
C PHE A 136 0.28 -3.20 6.96
N GLU A 137 -0.90 -2.67 6.67
CA GLU A 137 -1.96 -2.39 7.64
C GLU A 137 -3.24 -3.08 7.18
N GLY A 138 -3.47 -4.31 7.66
CA GLY A 138 -4.49 -5.19 7.10
C GLY A 138 -4.24 -5.43 5.61
N ASP A 139 -5.22 -5.01 4.78
CA ASP A 139 -5.20 -5.13 3.32
C ASP A 139 -4.65 -3.88 2.60
N ALA A 140 -4.05 -2.96 3.34
CA ALA A 140 -3.41 -1.77 2.79
C ALA A 140 -1.88 -1.85 2.87
N ILE A 141 -1.22 -1.22 1.91
CA ILE A 141 0.23 -0.95 1.95
C ILE A 141 0.41 0.52 2.24
N VAL A 142 1.25 0.84 3.22
CA VAL A 142 1.73 2.21 3.46
C VAL A 142 3.18 2.27 3.04
N VAL A 143 3.52 3.19 2.15
CA VAL A 143 4.91 3.47 1.74
C VAL A 143 5.28 4.90 2.07
N ALA A 144 6.55 5.13 2.39
CA ALA A 144 7.12 6.46 2.44
C ALA A 144 8.41 6.53 1.61
N PHE A 145 8.58 7.64 0.89
CA PHE A 145 9.74 7.89 0.04
C PHE A 145 10.09 9.37 0.03
N SER A 146 11.31 9.68 -0.41
CA SER A 146 11.80 11.05 -0.60
C SER A 146 12.62 11.16 -1.89
N ASP A 147 12.94 12.38 -2.29
CA ASP A 147 13.81 12.73 -3.41
C ASP A 147 15.30 12.78 -3.04
N GLY A 148 15.67 12.43 -1.80
CA GLY A 148 17.04 12.54 -1.32
C GLY A 148 17.45 11.41 -0.37
N THR A 149 17.01 11.48 0.88
CA THR A 149 17.40 10.50 1.91
C THR A 149 16.29 9.52 2.21
N THR A 150 16.62 8.23 2.27
CA THR A 150 15.67 7.19 2.68
C THR A 150 14.94 7.59 3.97
N PRO A 151 13.59 7.67 3.95
CA PRO A 151 12.84 7.95 5.16
C PRO A 151 13.08 6.88 6.23
N THR A 152 13.05 7.27 7.50
CA THR A 152 13.20 6.35 8.65
C THR A 152 11.88 6.14 9.40
N GLU A 153 10.86 6.93 9.08
CA GLU A 153 9.53 6.88 9.70
C GLU A 153 8.44 7.15 8.68
N PHE A 154 7.22 6.66 8.94
CA PHE A 154 6.03 6.90 8.12
C PHE A 154 5.41 8.27 8.43
N LYS A 155 6.20 9.33 8.27
CA LYS A 155 5.78 10.70 8.53
C LYS A 155 6.12 11.57 7.35
N ALA A 156 5.11 12.24 6.80
CA ALA A 156 5.32 13.17 5.71
C ALA A 156 6.00 14.46 6.21
N GLN A 157 6.84 15.04 5.37
CA GLN A 157 7.63 16.21 5.72
C GLN A 157 7.71 17.19 4.55
N VAL A 158 7.44 18.46 4.82
CA VAL A 158 7.72 19.56 3.88
C VAL A 158 9.08 20.19 4.21
N PRO A 159 9.88 20.57 3.20
CA PRO A 159 11.07 21.38 3.40
C PRO A 159 10.66 22.71 4.03
N SER A 160 11.03 22.94 5.29
CA SER A 160 10.60 24.13 6.06
C SER A 160 11.73 24.81 6.84
N GLN A 161 12.95 24.26 6.81
CA GLN A 161 14.11 24.79 7.54
C GLN A 161 15.33 24.99 6.62
N LYS A 162 16.35 25.71 7.11
CA LYS A 162 17.64 25.90 6.44
C LYS A 162 18.72 25.15 7.22
N PRO A 163 19.43 24.16 6.64
CA PRO A 163 19.24 23.63 5.28
C PRO A 163 17.91 22.86 5.14
N PRO A 164 17.32 22.83 3.93
CA PRO A 164 16.06 22.12 3.70
C PRO A 164 16.26 20.63 3.91
N ALA A 165 15.45 20.05 4.81
CA ALA A 165 15.25 18.61 4.84
C ALA A 165 14.54 18.15 3.54
N PRO A 166 14.83 16.94 3.05
CA PRO A 166 14.18 16.41 1.86
C PRO A 166 12.67 16.24 2.09
N MET A 167 11.90 16.33 1.02
CA MET A 167 10.45 16.15 1.09
C MET A 167 10.15 14.67 1.28
N VAL A 168 9.34 14.33 2.28
CA VAL A 168 8.86 12.95 2.48
C VAL A 168 7.38 12.89 2.14
N THR A 169 7.04 11.98 1.23
CA THR A 169 5.66 11.66 0.84
C THR A 169 5.28 10.32 1.41
N VAL A 170 4.09 10.23 2.02
CA VAL A 170 3.50 8.98 2.50
C VAL A 170 2.29 8.66 1.64
N LEU A 171 2.27 7.47 1.04
CA LEU A 171 1.14 6.97 0.27
C LEU A 171 0.54 5.76 0.97
N ARG A 172 -0.80 5.70 0.99
CA ARG A 172 -1.55 4.51 1.37
C ARG A 172 -2.20 3.92 0.14
N PHE A 173 -1.90 2.67 -0.14
CA PHE A 173 -2.42 1.90 -1.26
C PHE A 173 -3.39 0.82 -0.77
N THR A 174 -4.43 0.58 -1.54
CA THR A 174 -5.38 -0.53 -1.35
C THR A 174 -5.32 -1.48 -2.53
N LYS A 175 -5.43 -2.79 -2.26
CA LYS A 175 -5.44 -3.80 -3.31
C LYS A 175 -6.67 -3.63 -4.21
N THR A 176 -6.52 -3.89 -5.50
CA THR A 176 -7.61 -3.78 -6.47
C THR A 176 -7.82 -5.07 -7.24
N THR A 177 -8.96 -5.13 -7.93
CA THR A 177 -9.27 -6.18 -8.92
C THR A 177 -8.94 -5.71 -10.36
N GLU A 178 -8.21 -4.60 -10.52
CA GLU A 178 -7.80 -4.12 -11.83
C GLU A 178 -6.86 -5.15 -12.48
N LYS A 179 -7.01 -5.35 -13.80
CA LYS A 179 -6.10 -6.22 -14.53
C LYS A 179 -4.73 -5.54 -14.64
N PRO A 180 -3.62 -6.29 -14.49
CA PRO A 180 -2.30 -5.78 -14.78
C PRO A 180 -2.23 -5.25 -16.22
N VAL A 181 -1.59 -4.10 -16.41
CA VAL A 181 -1.29 -3.58 -17.75
C VAL A 181 0.04 -4.17 -18.18
N ALA A 182 0.07 -4.77 -19.37
CA ALA A 182 1.31 -5.34 -19.89
C ALA A 182 2.42 -4.28 -19.89
N GLN A 183 3.53 -4.58 -19.21
CA GLN A 183 4.70 -3.72 -19.28
C GLN A 183 5.16 -3.66 -20.75
N PRO A 184 5.65 -2.51 -21.23
CA PRO A 184 6.14 -2.37 -22.59
C PRO A 184 7.32 -3.33 -22.79
N VAL A 185 7.05 -4.48 -23.40
CA VAL A 185 8.07 -5.37 -23.93
C VAL A 185 8.55 -4.71 -25.22
N LYS A 186 9.86 -4.45 -25.32
CA LYS A 186 10.46 -3.86 -26.53
C LYS A 186 9.90 -4.56 -27.78
N PRO A 187 9.40 -3.84 -28.80
CA PRO A 187 9.13 -4.44 -30.09
C PRO A 187 10.42 -5.12 -30.60
N PRO A 188 10.33 -6.30 -31.26
CA PRO A 188 11.51 -6.94 -31.83
C PRO A 188 12.27 -5.92 -32.68
N GLN A 189 13.57 -5.78 -32.41
CA GLN A 189 14.44 -4.92 -33.19
C GLN A 189 14.34 -5.38 -34.65
N PRO A 190 14.09 -4.49 -35.64
CA PRO A 190 14.15 -4.89 -37.03
C PRO A 190 15.55 -5.45 -37.27
N THR A 191 15.62 -6.75 -37.55
CA THR A 191 16.85 -7.38 -38.01
C THR A 191 17.17 -6.69 -39.33
N GLY A 192 18.14 -5.77 -39.30
CA GLY A 192 18.59 -5.08 -40.50
C GLY A 192 18.92 -6.12 -41.57
N SER A 193 18.15 -6.10 -42.66
CA SER A 193 18.50 -6.82 -43.88
C SER A 193 19.83 -6.25 -44.36
N LYS A 194 20.85 -7.11 -44.40
CA LYS A 194 22.14 -6.82 -45.03
C LYS A 194 21.97 -6.64 -46.53
#